data_AF-A0A522BD57-F1
#
_entry.id   AF-A0A522BD57-F1
#
_cell.length_a   1.000
_cell.length_b   1.000
_cell.length_c   1.000
_cell.angle_alpha   90.00
_cell.angle_beta   90.00
_cell.angle_gamma   90.00
#
_symmetry.space_group_name_H-M   'P 1'
#
loop_
_entity.id
_entity.type
_entity.pdbx_description
1 polymer ?
#
loop_
_entity_poly.entity_id
_entity_poly.type
_entity_poly.pdbx_seq_one_letter_code
_entity_poly.pdbx_strand_id
1 'polypeptide(L)'
;MTKEKIGKVAAAERNLKTAVRLFFRREDPVSIYLLIQSSYAVINDIAGKRGLTLQHSFNNYVKEEYIKEIARSINRPANFCKHADSDHDGVLEFNPDFIPQFLYLTIGLFADIESRLFHEGLVFQCWYCLKNPHFVKNKSLKSAIEISKHNNISSDDFDIFLMLCDRKFYDEHCV
;
A
#
# COMPACT_ATOMS: atom_id res chain seq x y z
N MET A 1 -9.18 -18.99 -24.67
CA MET A 1 -8.57 -18.40 -23.46
C MET A 1 -7.08 -18.63 -23.49
N THR A 2 -6.28 -17.57 -23.49
CA THR A 2 -4.82 -17.63 -23.37
C THR A 2 -4.46 -17.86 -21.91
N LYS A 3 -3.68 -18.90 -21.61
CA LYS A 3 -3.17 -19.15 -20.24
C LYS A 3 -1.95 -18.27 -20.00
N GLU A 4 -1.88 -17.62 -18.85
CA GLU A 4 -0.71 -16.83 -18.42
C GLU A 4 0.00 -17.52 -17.25
N LYS A 5 1.34 -17.46 -17.21
CA LYS A 5 2.14 -17.84 -16.04
C LYS A 5 2.37 -16.60 -15.17
N ILE A 6 1.96 -16.65 -13.91
CA ILE A 6 2.14 -15.55 -12.96
C ILE A 6 2.81 -16.03 -11.67
N GLY A 7 3.87 -15.33 -11.25
CA GLY A 7 4.52 -15.55 -9.96
C GLY A 7 3.78 -14.87 -8.81
N LYS A 8 4.01 -15.33 -7.57
CA LYS A 8 3.36 -14.78 -6.36
C LYS A 8 3.62 -13.29 -6.17
N VAL A 9 4.88 -12.86 -6.31
CA VAL A 9 5.26 -11.44 -6.21
C VAL A 9 4.61 -10.61 -7.32
N ALA A 10 4.63 -11.10 -8.57
CA ALA A 10 4.00 -10.41 -9.69
C ALA A 10 2.48 -10.25 -9.50
N ALA A 11 1.81 -11.25 -8.93
CA ALA A 11 0.40 -11.16 -8.56
C ALA A 11 0.16 -10.10 -7.47
N ALA A 12 0.99 -10.09 -6.42
CA ALA A 12 0.91 -9.08 -5.36
C ALA A 12 1.16 -7.66 -5.88
N GLU A 13 2.13 -7.47 -6.78
CA GLU A 13 2.40 -6.19 -7.43
C GLU A 13 1.19 -5.72 -8.25
N ARG A 14 0.57 -6.60 -9.05
CA ARG A 14 -0.66 -6.27 -9.81
C ARG A 14 -1.79 -5.83 -8.89
N ASN A 15 -2.01 -6.55 -7.78
CA ASN A 15 -3.03 -6.18 -6.80
C ASN A 15 -2.74 -4.83 -6.15
N LEU A 16 -1.49 -4.51 -5.80
CA LEU A 16 -1.12 -3.21 -5.25
C LEU A 16 -1.29 -2.08 -6.27
N LYS A 17 -0.90 -2.29 -7.53
CA LYS A 17 -1.14 -1.32 -8.62
C LYS A 17 -2.62 -1.01 -8.78
N THR A 18 -3.46 -2.03 -8.77
CA THR A 18 -4.92 -1.88 -8.83
C THR A 18 -5.44 -1.14 -7.59
N ALA A 19 -5.00 -1.51 -6.39
CA ALA A 19 -5.41 -0.87 -5.15
C ALA A 19 -5.08 0.64 -5.14
N VAL A 20 -3.87 1.02 -5.57
CA VAL A 20 -3.47 2.44 -5.68
C VAL A 20 -4.37 3.20 -6.65
N ARG A 21 -4.66 2.63 -7.84
CA ARG A 21 -5.54 3.29 -8.82
C ARG A 21 -6.96 3.45 -8.29
N LEU A 22 -7.53 2.41 -7.68
CA LEU A 22 -8.86 2.46 -7.07
C LEU A 22 -8.90 3.48 -5.92
N PHE A 23 -7.85 3.56 -5.12
CA PHE A 23 -7.71 4.55 -4.06
C PHE A 23 -7.78 5.98 -4.60
N PHE A 24 -6.98 6.31 -5.62
CA PHE A 24 -7.03 7.65 -6.23
C PHE A 24 -8.34 7.93 -6.97
N ARG A 25 -9.01 6.91 -7.49
CA ARG A 25 -10.36 7.04 -8.06
C ARG A 25 -11.46 7.18 -7.01
N ARG A 26 -11.15 7.04 -5.71
CA ARG A 26 -12.11 7.04 -4.60
C ARG A 26 -13.20 5.97 -4.77
N GLU A 27 -12.77 4.80 -5.23
CA GLU A 27 -13.62 3.63 -5.46
C GLU A 27 -13.88 2.86 -4.16
N ASP A 28 -14.58 1.73 -4.26
CA ASP A 28 -15.02 0.93 -3.12
C ASP A 28 -13.86 0.56 -2.14
N PRO A 29 -13.93 1.02 -0.88
CA PRO A 29 -12.86 0.84 0.08
C PRO A 29 -12.70 -0.62 0.55
N VAL A 30 -13.76 -1.43 0.49
CA VAL A 30 -13.68 -2.87 0.82
C VAL A 30 -12.84 -3.59 -0.21
N SER A 31 -13.08 -3.34 -1.50
CA SER A 31 -12.31 -3.90 -2.61
C SER A 31 -10.84 -3.47 -2.56
N ILE A 32 -10.58 -2.19 -2.28
CA ILE A 32 -9.21 -1.68 -2.09
C ILE A 32 -8.52 -2.44 -0.95
N TYR A 33 -9.17 -2.55 0.20
CA TYR A 33 -8.62 -3.23 1.37
C TYR A 33 -8.30 -4.70 1.10
N LEU A 34 -9.19 -5.43 0.41
CA LEU A 34 -8.97 -6.83 0.05
C LEU A 34 -7.79 -7.01 -0.91
N LEU A 35 -7.63 -6.11 -1.88
CA LEU A 35 -6.45 -6.12 -2.75
C LEU A 35 -5.17 -5.91 -1.94
N ILE A 36 -5.14 -4.91 -1.04
CA ILE A 36 -3.99 -4.67 -0.17
C ILE A 36 -3.71 -5.90 0.70
N GLN A 37 -4.72 -6.47 1.34
CA GLN A 37 -4.54 -7.60 2.24
C GLN A 37 -4.03 -8.84 1.50
N SER A 38 -4.54 -9.11 0.30
CA SER A 38 -4.07 -10.22 -0.52
C SER A 38 -2.58 -10.08 -0.89
N SER A 39 -2.14 -8.86 -1.23
CA SER A 39 -0.74 -8.56 -1.50
C SER A 39 0.09 -8.66 -0.22
N TYR A 40 -0.38 -8.07 0.88
CA TYR A 40 0.28 -8.11 2.18
C TYR A 40 0.53 -9.53 2.63
N ALA A 41 -0.45 -10.43 2.55
CA ALA A 41 -0.28 -11.83 2.96
C ALA A 41 0.86 -12.51 2.19
N VAL A 42 0.87 -12.38 0.86
CA VAL A 42 1.92 -12.95 0.00
C VAL A 42 3.30 -12.35 0.31
N ILE A 43 3.36 -11.02 0.40
CA ILE A 43 4.59 -10.28 0.65
C ILE A 43 5.13 -10.65 2.04
N ASN A 44 4.28 -10.66 3.06
CA ASN A 44 4.65 -10.96 4.45
C ASN A 44 5.16 -12.40 4.62
N ASP A 45 4.56 -13.38 3.92
CA ASP A 45 5.06 -14.77 3.93
C ASP A 45 6.47 -14.87 3.32
N ILE A 46 6.72 -14.17 2.22
CA ILE A 46 8.04 -14.12 1.57
C ILE A 46 9.03 -13.38 2.46
N ALA A 47 8.60 -12.26 3.03
CA ALA A 47 9.40 -11.45 3.94
C ALA A 47 9.84 -12.30 5.14
N GLY A 48 8.93 -13.04 5.76
CA GLY A 48 9.20 -13.87 6.93
C GLY A 48 10.29 -14.91 6.67
N LYS A 49 10.33 -15.48 5.45
CA LYS A 49 11.43 -16.38 5.03
C LYS A 49 12.79 -15.69 4.91
N ARG A 50 12.80 -14.36 4.80
CA ARG A 50 14.00 -13.52 4.72
C ARG A 50 14.29 -12.78 6.04
N GLY A 51 13.54 -13.05 7.11
CA GLY A 51 13.68 -12.35 8.39
C GLY A 51 13.16 -10.91 8.41
N LEU A 52 12.45 -10.48 7.37
CA LEU A 52 11.83 -9.17 7.26
C LEU A 52 10.33 -9.37 7.46
N THR A 53 9.63 -8.65 8.33
CA THR A 53 8.14 -8.71 8.33
C THR A 53 7.61 -7.34 8.70
N LEU A 54 6.36 -7.01 8.34
CA LEU A 54 5.74 -5.79 8.89
C LEU A 54 5.75 -5.84 10.41
N GLN A 55 5.58 -7.03 11.00
CA GLN A 55 5.75 -7.23 12.43
C GLN A 55 7.16 -6.88 12.90
N HIS A 56 8.22 -7.30 12.21
CA HIS A 56 9.60 -6.93 12.54
C HIS A 56 9.81 -5.41 12.44
N SER A 57 9.26 -4.78 11.40
CA SER A 57 9.26 -3.33 11.27
C SER A 57 8.47 -2.66 12.39
N PHE A 58 7.32 -3.21 12.79
CA PHE A 58 6.53 -2.71 13.92
C PHE A 58 7.27 -2.89 15.24
N ASN A 59 7.96 -4.00 15.50
CA ASN A 59 8.72 -4.20 16.75
C ASN A 59 9.74 -3.07 16.99
N ASN A 60 10.23 -2.43 15.93
CA ASN A 60 11.15 -1.30 16.02
C ASN A 60 10.47 0.04 16.36
N TYR A 61 9.14 0.14 16.23
CA TYR A 61 8.38 1.40 16.36
C TYR A 61 7.12 1.31 17.24
N VAL A 62 6.67 0.10 17.57
CA VAL A 62 5.43 -0.24 18.26
C VAL A 62 5.79 -1.14 19.42
N LYS A 63 5.24 -0.85 20.60
CA LYS A 63 5.49 -1.67 21.79
C LYS A 63 4.92 -3.08 21.58
N GLU A 64 5.63 -4.08 22.12
CA GLU A 64 5.33 -5.49 21.85
C GLU A 64 3.88 -5.87 22.20
N GLU A 65 3.31 -5.26 23.24
CA GLU A 65 1.93 -5.51 23.67
C GLU A 65 0.87 -5.18 22.59
N TYR A 66 1.16 -4.26 21.64
CA TYR A 66 0.21 -3.85 20.60
C TYR A 66 0.35 -4.63 19.29
N ILE A 67 1.40 -5.42 19.10
CA ILE A 67 1.65 -6.15 17.84
C ILE A 67 0.48 -7.07 17.49
N LYS A 68 0.00 -7.84 18.48
CA LYS A 68 -1.12 -8.79 18.28
C LYS A 68 -2.42 -8.06 17.96
N GLU A 69 -2.58 -6.83 18.44
CA GLU A 69 -3.74 -6.00 18.17
C GLU A 69 -3.70 -5.47 16.74
N ILE A 70 -2.54 -4.98 16.29
CA ILE A 70 -2.32 -4.55 14.90
C ILE A 70 -2.52 -5.72 13.92
N ALA A 71 -1.97 -6.89 14.23
CA ALA A 71 -2.19 -8.07 13.39
C ALA A 71 -3.68 -8.45 13.32
N ARG A 72 -4.42 -8.28 14.43
CA ARG A 72 -5.87 -8.51 14.44
C ARG A 72 -6.63 -7.44 13.64
N SER A 73 -6.26 -6.17 13.73
CA SER A 73 -6.93 -5.10 12.98
C SER A 73 -6.70 -5.21 11.46
N ILE A 74 -5.57 -5.78 11.04
CA ILE A 74 -5.29 -6.09 9.64
C ILE A 74 -6.02 -7.36 9.15
N ASN A 75 -6.12 -8.40 9.97
CA ASN A 75 -6.66 -9.68 9.52
C ASN A 75 -8.18 -9.80 9.67
N ARG A 76 -8.77 -9.17 10.70
CA ARG A 76 -10.21 -9.29 11.00
C ARG A 76 -11.09 -8.83 9.83
N PRO A 77 -10.91 -7.63 9.23
CA PRO A 77 -11.79 -7.20 8.15
C PRO A 77 -11.68 -8.08 6.92
N ALA A 78 -10.46 -8.49 6.56
CA ALA A 78 -10.26 -9.37 5.42
C ALA A 78 -10.90 -10.75 5.64
N ASN A 79 -10.76 -11.32 6.84
CA ASN A 79 -11.37 -12.61 7.15
C ASN A 79 -12.89 -12.55 7.10
N PHE A 80 -13.50 -11.50 7.68
CA PHE A 80 -14.94 -11.26 7.59
C PHE A 80 -15.41 -11.17 6.13
N CYS A 81 -14.72 -10.41 5.29
CA CYS A 81 -15.10 -10.26 3.88
C CYS A 81 -14.85 -11.51 3.01
N LYS A 82 -13.99 -12.44 3.45
CA LYS A 82 -13.61 -13.65 2.67
C LYS A 82 -14.31 -14.92 3.14
N HIS A 83 -14.73 -15.00 4.40
CA HIS A 83 -15.23 -16.22 5.02
C HIS A 83 -16.58 -15.95 5.69
N ALA A 84 -17.62 -16.65 5.22
CA ALA A 84 -18.94 -16.65 5.84
C ALA A 84 -19.14 -17.80 6.84
N ASP A 85 -18.18 -18.72 6.94
CA ASP A 85 -18.30 -20.01 7.62
C ASP A 85 -18.83 -19.95 9.06
N SER A 86 -18.50 -18.88 9.80
CA SER A 86 -18.83 -18.75 11.23
C SER A 86 -19.89 -17.68 11.53
N ASP A 87 -20.15 -16.77 10.59
CA ASP A 87 -20.91 -15.54 10.82
C ASP A 87 -21.63 -15.10 9.52
N HIS A 88 -22.52 -15.97 9.05
CA HIS A 88 -23.20 -15.85 7.76
C HIS A 88 -24.00 -14.55 7.62
N ASP A 89 -24.59 -14.07 8.72
CA ASP A 89 -25.39 -12.85 8.79
C ASP A 89 -24.67 -11.72 9.56
N GLY A 90 -23.35 -11.87 9.73
CA GLY A 90 -22.53 -10.91 10.45
C GLY A 90 -22.51 -9.55 9.79
N VAL A 91 -22.31 -8.51 10.60
CA VAL A 91 -22.09 -7.14 10.13
C VAL A 91 -20.82 -6.61 10.77
N LEU A 92 -19.88 -6.17 9.95
CA LEU A 92 -18.65 -5.54 10.38
C LEU A 92 -18.73 -4.02 10.18
N GLU A 93 -18.46 -3.27 11.24
CA GLU A 93 -18.13 -1.86 11.11
C GLU A 93 -16.72 -1.72 10.50
N PHE A 94 -16.68 -1.41 9.21
CA PHE A 94 -15.45 -1.28 8.45
C PHE A 94 -14.96 0.17 8.49
N ASN A 95 -13.76 0.39 9.03
CA ASN A 95 -13.12 1.71 9.06
C ASN A 95 -12.16 1.88 7.87
N PRO A 96 -12.50 2.69 6.85
CA PRO A 96 -11.66 2.92 5.68
C PRO A 96 -10.46 3.83 5.95
N ASP A 97 -10.42 4.57 7.07
CA ASP A 97 -9.36 5.54 7.37
C ASP A 97 -7.97 4.88 7.52
N PHE A 98 -7.94 3.57 7.77
CA PHE A 98 -6.70 2.80 7.86
C PHE A 98 -6.12 2.41 6.49
N ILE A 99 -6.90 2.48 5.39
CA ILE A 99 -6.47 2.08 4.05
C ILE A 99 -5.19 2.79 3.60
N PRO A 100 -5.05 4.14 3.71
CA PRO A 100 -3.83 4.82 3.28
C PRO A 100 -2.57 4.32 3.99
N GLN A 101 -2.67 4.13 5.32
CA GLN A 101 -1.56 3.65 6.13
C GLN A 101 -1.22 2.20 5.79
N PHE A 102 -2.22 1.34 5.62
CA PHE A 102 -1.99 -0.06 5.30
C PHE A 102 -1.37 -0.23 3.90
N LEU A 103 -1.84 0.54 2.92
CA LEU A 103 -1.27 0.58 1.57
C LEU A 103 0.18 1.09 1.59
N TYR A 104 0.47 2.16 2.34
CA TYR A 104 1.82 2.71 2.52
C TYR A 104 2.79 1.65 3.08
N LEU A 105 2.39 0.98 4.16
CA LEU A 105 3.22 -0.04 4.80
C LEU A 105 3.43 -1.26 3.91
N THR A 106 2.39 -1.71 3.21
CA THR A 106 2.48 -2.87 2.33
C THR A 106 3.37 -2.59 1.11
N ILE A 107 3.28 -1.39 0.53
CA ILE A 107 4.18 -0.95 -0.55
C ILE A 107 5.62 -0.83 -0.04
N GLY A 108 5.84 -0.32 1.18
CA GLY A 108 7.17 -0.26 1.79
C GLY A 108 7.78 -1.65 1.96
N LEU A 109 7.02 -2.59 2.52
CA LEU A 109 7.49 -3.98 2.67
C LEU A 109 7.76 -4.65 1.31
N PHE A 110 6.93 -4.38 0.30
CA PHE A 110 7.22 -4.82 -1.07
C PHE A 110 8.59 -4.31 -1.54
N ALA A 111 8.86 -3.02 -1.34
CA ALA A 111 10.10 -2.39 -1.77
C ALA A 111 11.33 -2.95 -1.03
N ASP A 112 11.20 -3.29 0.25
CA ASP A 112 12.27 -3.94 1.01
C ASP A 112 12.61 -5.33 0.45
N ILE A 113 11.61 -6.11 0.03
CA ILE A 113 11.80 -7.46 -0.52
C ILE A 113 12.36 -7.41 -1.95
N GLU A 114 11.83 -6.52 -2.78
CA GLU A 114 12.17 -6.44 -4.20
C GLU A 114 13.32 -5.49 -4.48
N SER A 115 13.77 -4.73 -3.48
CA SER A 115 14.78 -3.66 -3.61
C SER A 115 14.42 -2.63 -4.71
N ARG A 116 13.13 -2.44 -4.96
CA ARG A 116 12.59 -1.47 -5.93
C ARG A 116 11.15 -1.09 -5.58
N LEU A 117 10.73 0.09 -6.01
CA LEU A 117 9.32 0.45 -6.11
C LEU A 117 8.82 0.22 -7.53
N PHE A 118 7.55 -0.14 -7.65
CA PHE A 118 6.82 0.01 -8.91
C PHE A 118 6.24 1.42 -9.01
N HIS A 119 5.96 1.88 -10.22
CA HIS A 119 5.57 3.26 -10.53
C HIS A 119 4.40 3.78 -9.68
N GLU A 120 3.27 3.06 -9.67
CA GLU A 120 2.11 3.44 -8.87
C GLU A 120 2.43 3.47 -7.36
N GLY A 121 3.32 2.60 -6.90
CA GLY A 121 3.80 2.57 -5.54
C GLY A 121 4.60 3.82 -5.18
N LEU A 122 5.48 4.28 -6.08
CA LEU A 122 6.21 5.54 -5.92
C LEU A 122 5.26 6.74 -5.84
N VAL A 123 4.31 6.84 -6.77
CA VAL A 123 3.30 7.93 -6.77
C VAL A 123 2.53 7.95 -5.45
N PHE A 124 2.08 6.79 -4.98
CA PHE A 124 1.37 6.67 -3.71
C PHE A 124 2.22 7.05 -2.49
N GLN A 125 3.48 6.61 -2.43
CA GLN A 125 4.42 6.95 -1.35
C GLN A 125 4.65 8.48 -1.28
N CYS A 126 4.79 9.14 -2.43
CA CYS A 126 4.89 10.59 -2.52
C CYS A 126 3.62 11.29 -2.01
N TRP A 127 2.44 10.84 -2.46
CA TRP A 127 1.15 11.35 -1.98
C TRP A 127 1.02 11.21 -0.46
N TYR A 128 1.31 10.02 0.09
CA TYR A 128 1.17 9.75 1.51
C TYR A 128 2.10 10.65 2.35
N CYS A 129 3.34 10.84 1.89
CA CYS A 129 4.31 11.74 2.52
C CYS A 129 3.87 13.20 2.44
N LEU A 130 3.25 13.63 1.33
CA LEU A 130 2.69 14.98 1.18
C LEU A 130 1.51 15.22 2.12
N LYS A 131 0.63 14.23 2.26
CA LYS A 131 -0.52 14.27 3.18
C LYS A 131 -0.09 14.24 4.65
N ASN A 132 0.99 13.53 4.95
CA ASN A 132 1.51 13.34 6.32
C ASN A 132 2.97 13.80 6.47
N PRO A 133 3.26 15.10 6.28
CA PRO A 133 4.63 15.61 6.18
C PRO A 133 5.43 15.44 7.48
N HIS A 134 4.76 15.28 8.62
CA HIS A 134 5.38 15.07 9.93
C HIS A 134 6.06 13.69 10.07
N PHE A 135 5.69 12.69 9.26
CA PHE A 135 6.35 11.38 9.26
C PHE A 135 7.60 11.33 8.38
N VAL A 136 7.86 12.37 7.57
CA VAL A 136 8.94 12.37 6.58
C VAL A 136 10.26 12.74 7.23
N LYS A 137 11.16 11.76 7.37
CA LYS A 137 12.51 11.96 7.94
C LYS A 137 13.57 12.29 6.87
N ASN A 138 13.41 11.78 5.66
CA ASN A 138 14.39 11.88 4.59
C ASN A 138 14.42 13.30 3.97
N LYS A 139 15.62 13.89 3.84
CA LYS A 139 15.80 15.26 3.29
C LYS A 139 15.32 15.40 1.84
N SER A 140 15.58 14.42 0.99
CA SER A 140 15.17 14.45 -0.42
C SER A 140 13.65 14.40 -0.58
N LEU A 141 12.96 13.59 0.23
CA LEU A 141 11.49 13.58 0.26
C LEU A 141 10.92 14.90 0.79
N LYS A 142 11.57 15.54 1.76
CA LYS A 142 11.17 16.89 2.22
C LYS A 142 11.27 17.92 1.10
N SER A 143 12.36 17.92 0.33
CA SER A 143 12.52 18.83 -0.81
C SER A 143 11.47 18.57 -1.91
N ALA A 144 11.15 17.30 -2.20
CA ALA A 144 10.07 16.97 -3.15
C ALA A 144 8.70 17.46 -2.67
N ILE A 145 8.42 17.39 -1.36
CA ILE A 145 7.21 17.93 -0.74
C ILE A 145 7.18 19.45 -0.83
N GLU A 146 8.29 20.13 -0.57
CA GLU A 146 8.41 21.59 -0.67
C GLU A 146 8.18 22.06 -2.12
N ILE A 147 8.75 21.37 -3.11
CA ILE A 147 8.50 21.62 -4.53
C ILE A 147 7.03 21.41 -4.86
N SER A 148 6.42 20.32 -4.38
CA SER A 148 5.00 20.03 -4.62
C SER A 148 4.12 21.15 -4.05
N LYS A 149 4.40 21.61 -2.83
CA LYS A 149 3.71 22.75 -2.19
C LYS A 149 3.91 24.04 -2.98
N HIS A 150 5.13 24.32 -3.43
CA HIS A 150 5.45 25.52 -4.22
C HIS A 150 4.70 25.54 -5.56
N ASN A 151 4.46 24.37 -6.16
CA ASN A 151 3.68 24.21 -7.39
C ASN A 151 2.17 24.06 -7.15
N ASN A 152 1.68 24.34 -5.93
CA ASN A 152 0.26 24.21 -5.54
C ASN A 152 -0.33 22.80 -5.76
N ILE A 153 0.50 21.76 -5.74
CA ILE A 153 0.02 20.38 -5.78
C ILE A 153 -0.56 20.06 -4.40
N SER A 154 -1.89 19.95 -4.33
CA SER A 154 -2.59 19.53 -3.11
C SER A 154 -2.59 18.01 -2.98
N SER A 155 -2.38 17.48 -1.78
CA SER A 155 -2.61 16.04 -1.51
C SER A 155 -4.07 15.62 -1.67
N ASP A 156 -5.00 16.58 -1.73
CA ASP A 156 -6.42 16.32 -1.92
C ASP A 156 -6.83 16.31 -3.40
N ASP A 157 -5.92 16.69 -4.30
CA ASP A 157 -6.10 16.58 -5.75
C ASP A 157 -5.72 15.17 -6.23
N PHE A 158 -6.62 14.22 -5.99
CA PHE A 158 -6.41 12.81 -6.36
C PHE A 158 -6.30 12.60 -7.87
N ASP A 159 -6.87 13.51 -8.68
CA ASP A 159 -6.83 13.43 -10.14
C ASP A 159 -5.39 13.67 -10.66
N ILE A 160 -4.63 14.57 -10.03
CA ILE A 160 -3.20 14.74 -10.34
C ILE A 160 -2.43 13.44 -10.08
N PHE A 161 -2.66 12.77 -8.95
CA PHE A 161 -1.94 11.52 -8.64
C PHE A 161 -2.36 10.37 -9.55
N LEU A 162 -3.64 10.29 -9.93
CA LEU A 162 -4.11 9.33 -10.92
C LEU A 162 -3.47 9.59 -12.30
N MET A 163 -3.42 10.86 -12.74
CA MET A 163 -2.71 11.25 -13.95
C MET A 163 -1.23 10.85 -13.87
N LEU A 164 -0.56 11.04 -12.73
CA LEU A 164 0.83 10.62 -12.54
C LEU A 164 0.98 9.09 -12.63
N CYS A 165 0.03 8.30 -12.14
CA CYS A 165 0.02 6.85 -12.34
C CYS A 165 -0.10 6.44 -13.82
N ASP A 166 -0.77 7.25 -14.64
CA ASP A 166 -0.98 6.99 -16.06
C ASP A 166 0.14 7.55 -16.95
N ARG A 167 0.91 8.53 -16.46
CA ARG A 167 2.13 8.98 -17.13
C ARG A 167 3.15 7.84 -17.12
N LYS A 168 3.40 7.26 -18.29
CA LYS A 168 4.65 6.56 -18.53
C LYS A 168 5.75 7.61 -18.48
N PHE A 169 6.59 7.59 -17.45
CA PHE A 169 7.91 8.16 -17.61
C PHE A 169 8.55 7.32 -18.73
N TYR A 170 8.63 7.90 -19.93
CA TYR A 170 9.53 7.35 -20.92
C TYR A 170 10.91 7.34 -20.27
N ASP A 171 11.59 6.20 -20.32
CA ASP A 171 13.03 6.13 -20.06
C ASP A 171 13.72 7.03 -21.09
N GLU A 172 13.76 8.33 -20.81
CA GLU A 172 14.76 9.20 -21.38
C GLU A 172 16.07 8.81 -20.69
N HIS A 173 16.81 7.96 -21.41
CA HIS A 173 18.25 7.67 -21.32
C HIS A 173 18.64 6.23 -20.91
N CYS A 174 18.47 5.31 -21.86
CA CYS A 174 19.60 4.50 -22.31
C CYS A 174 20.22 5.14 -23.56
N VAL A 175 21.36 5.82 -23.42
CA VAL A 175 22.59 5.67 -24.24
C VAL A 175 23.76 6.07 -23.36
#